data_AF-A0A0W7TH70-F1
#
_entry.id   AF-A0A0W7TH70-F1
#
_cell.length_a   1.000
_cell.length_b   1.000
_cell.length_c   1.000
_cell.angle_alpha   90.00
_cell.angle_beta   90.00
_cell.angle_gamma   90.00
#
_symmetry.space_group_name_H-M   'P 1'
#
loop_
_entity.id
_entity.type
_entity.pdbx_description
1 polymer ?
#
loop_
_entity_poly.entity_id
_entity_poly.type
_entity_poly.pdbx_seq_one_letter_code
_entity_poly.pdbx_strand_id
1 'polypeptide(L)'
;MNDDDPNAHLFGDDFPEEGSEKADEAQEFVYGKNGNRVSAMNDLWFENLSKQVEAMELPDTKAKMQMVFKLTAQAVLDMFADSQPPESAPDTFSDFDIFMGVALTNMEYGVNLFAEQQKALQAVDPSKFKDDEEYTRALSDLEDAWWDIPQPLLGGRNPNDAIKETLAKYGLNR
;
A
#
# COMPACT_ATOMS: atom_id res chain seq x y z
N MET A 1 -46.00 -7.66 -4.45
CA MET A 1 -45.49 -8.40 -3.29
C MET A 1 -46.21 -9.72 -3.31
N ASN A 2 -45.55 -10.77 -3.78
CA ASN A 2 -46.05 -12.15 -3.74
C ASN A 2 -45.18 -12.85 -2.70
N ASP A 3 -45.77 -13.19 -1.56
CA ASP A 3 -45.15 -13.89 -0.43
C ASP A 3 -45.12 -15.42 -0.60
N ASP A 4 -45.38 -15.93 -1.82
CA ASP A 4 -45.50 -17.37 -2.09
C ASP A 4 -44.36 -17.90 -3.01
N ASP A 5 -43.13 -17.39 -2.85
CA ASP A 5 -41.96 -18.08 -3.41
C ASP A 5 -41.45 -19.13 -2.40
N PRO A 6 -41.69 -20.44 -2.62
CA PRO A 6 -41.21 -21.50 -1.73
C PRO A 6 -39.67 -21.58 -1.68
N ASN A 7 -38.96 -20.84 -2.53
CA ASN A 7 -37.51 -20.69 -2.51
C ASN A 7 -37.04 -19.40 -1.84
N ALA A 8 -37.92 -18.58 -1.27
CA ALA A 8 -37.54 -17.38 -0.52
C ALA A 8 -36.60 -17.71 0.67
N HIS A 9 -36.68 -18.93 1.20
CA HIS A 9 -35.81 -19.43 2.26
C HIS A 9 -34.55 -20.16 1.76
N LEU A 10 -34.39 -20.37 0.44
CA LEU A 10 -33.23 -21.08 -0.13
C LEU A 10 -31.99 -20.17 -0.26
N PHE A 11 -32.18 -18.85 -0.25
CA PHE A 11 -31.10 -17.87 -0.36
C PHE A 11 -31.25 -16.76 0.68
N GLY A 12 -30.96 -17.09 1.94
CA GLY A 12 -30.29 -16.16 2.84
C GLY A 12 -31.11 -15.45 3.91
N ASP A 13 -31.73 -16.19 4.84
CA ASP A 13 -32.14 -15.61 6.14
C ASP A 13 -31.83 -16.48 7.38
N ASP A 14 -31.09 -17.59 7.24
CA ASP A 14 -30.63 -18.40 8.38
C ASP A 14 -29.21 -18.96 8.14
N PHE A 15 -28.25 -18.08 7.87
CA PHE A 15 -26.91 -18.36 8.39
C PHE A 15 -26.90 -17.81 9.82
N PRO A 16 -26.88 -18.64 10.86
CA PRO A 16 -26.59 -18.12 12.18
C PRO A 16 -25.27 -17.35 12.08
N GLU A 17 -25.25 -16.14 12.63
CA GLU A 17 -24.09 -15.26 12.75
C GLU A 17 -23.03 -15.86 13.71
N GLU A 18 -22.82 -17.18 13.68
CA GLU A 18 -21.90 -17.95 14.53
C GLU A 18 -20.41 -17.60 14.32
N GLY A 19 -20.12 -16.68 13.39
CA GLY A 19 -18.79 -16.14 13.10
C GLY A 19 -18.50 -14.76 13.68
N SER A 20 -19.50 -13.95 14.08
CA SER A 20 -19.27 -12.55 14.50
C SER A 20 -18.70 -12.47 15.92
N GLU A 21 -19.32 -13.12 16.90
CA GLU A 21 -18.87 -13.07 18.31
C GLU A 21 -17.45 -13.63 18.48
N LYS A 22 -17.12 -14.75 17.82
CA LYS A 22 -15.76 -15.31 17.89
C LYS A 22 -14.72 -14.46 17.18
N ALA A 23 -15.09 -13.79 16.08
CA ALA A 23 -14.20 -12.86 15.39
C ALA A 23 -13.94 -11.61 16.24
N ASP A 24 -14.98 -11.07 16.89
CA ASP A 24 -14.88 -9.93 17.79
C ASP A 24 -14.05 -10.27 19.05
N GLU A 25 -14.26 -11.44 19.65
CA GLU A 25 -13.45 -11.94 20.76
C GLU A 25 -11.98 -12.10 20.35
N ALA A 26 -11.72 -12.65 19.15
CA ALA A 26 -10.36 -12.78 18.63
C ALA A 26 -9.73 -11.40 18.39
N GLN A 27 -10.47 -10.45 17.83
CA GLN A 27 -9.99 -9.09 17.59
C GLN A 27 -9.66 -8.38 18.91
N GLU A 28 -10.53 -8.48 19.91
CA GLU A 28 -10.30 -7.88 21.24
C GLU A 28 -9.09 -8.53 21.92
N PHE A 29 -8.94 -9.85 21.84
CA PHE A 29 -7.77 -10.55 22.37
C PHE A 29 -6.47 -10.10 21.70
N VAL A 30 -6.48 -9.96 20.37
CA VAL A 30 -5.31 -9.60 19.57
C VAL A 30 -4.95 -8.12 19.75
N TYR A 31 -5.91 -7.20 19.72
CA TYR A 31 -5.62 -5.76 19.65
C TYR A 31 -5.97 -4.98 20.92
N GLY A 32 -6.96 -5.41 21.71
CA GLY A 32 -7.48 -4.66 22.85
C GLY A 32 -6.45 -4.37 23.95
N LYS A 33 -5.40 -5.21 24.05
CA LYS A 33 -4.31 -5.04 25.01
C LYS A 33 -3.08 -4.31 24.45
N ASN A 34 -3.10 -3.82 23.21
CA ASN A 34 -1.93 -3.20 22.59
C ASN A 34 -1.39 -1.99 23.37
N GLY A 35 -2.26 -1.16 23.95
CA GLY A 35 -1.80 -0.06 24.82
C GLY A 35 -0.95 -0.54 26.01
N ASN A 36 -1.38 -1.62 26.67
CA ASN A 36 -0.61 -2.21 27.78
C ASN A 36 0.68 -2.87 27.29
N ARG A 37 0.65 -3.54 26.13
CA ARG A 37 1.83 -4.15 25.50
C ARG A 37 2.86 -3.07 25.15
N VAL A 38 2.43 -1.94 24.60
CA VAL A 38 3.30 -0.79 24.30
C VAL A 38 3.95 -0.24 25.57
N SER A 39 3.20 -0.07 26.66
CA SER A 39 3.76 0.36 27.94
C SER A 39 4.80 -0.64 28.49
N ALA A 40 4.52 -1.94 28.43
CA ALA A 40 5.49 -2.95 28.85
C ALA A 40 6.76 -2.97 27.96
N MET A 41 6.59 -2.80 26.65
CA MET A 41 7.72 -2.69 25.71
C MET A 41 8.55 -1.44 25.98
N ASN A 42 7.92 -0.31 26.35
CA ASN A 42 8.63 0.90 26.75
C ASN A 42 9.55 0.62 27.93
N ASP A 43 9.05 -0.01 29.00
CA ASP A 43 9.85 -0.29 30.19
C ASP A 43 11.02 -1.25 29.91
N LEU A 44 10.82 -2.19 28.99
CA LEU A 44 11.86 -3.16 28.60
C LEU A 44 12.92 -2.56 27.69
N TRP A 45 12.54 -1.70 26.74
CA TRP A 45 13.41 -1.38 25.59
C TRP A 45 13.81 0.09 25.51
N PHE A 46 13.01 1.02 26.05
CA PHE A 46 13.20 2.45 25.80
C PHE A 46 14.54 2.97 26.29
N GLU A 47 14.98 2.55 27.48
CA GLU A 47 16.26 2.99 28.04
C GLU A 47 17.45 2.50 27.19
N ASN A 48 17.40 1.25 26.70
CA ASN A 48 18.43 0.68 25.84
C ASN A 48 18.47 1.37 24.47
N LEU A 49 17.31 1.59 23.84
CA LEU A 49 17.21 2.31 22.57
C LEU A 49 17.75 3.74 22.70
N SER A 50 17.42 4.43 23.80
CA SER A 50 17.87 5.79 24.07
C SER A 50 19.39 5.86 24.18
N LYS A 51 20.01 4.95 24.95
CA LYS A 51 21.48 4.85 25.08
C LYS A 51 22.16 4.62 23.74
N GLN A 52 21.60 3.75 22.88
CA GLN A 52 22.15 3.50 21.55
C GLN A 52 22.09 4.75 20.67
N VAL A 53 20.96 5.46 20.64
CA VAL A 53 20.81 6.69 19.85
C VAL A 53 21.70 7.82 20.37
N GLU A 54 21.87 7.93 21.68
CA GLU A 54 22.78 8.90 22.30
C GLU A 54 24.24 8.63 21.94
N ALA A 55 24.64 7.36 21.88
CA ALA A 55 26.00 6.96 21.51
C ALA A 55 26.36 7.24 20.04
N MET A 56 25.38 7.51 19.16
CA MET A 56 25.60 7.82 17.75
C MET A 56 26.06 9.27 17.49
N GLU A 57 26.21 10.10 18.53
CA GLU A 57 26.70 11.49 18.44
C GLU A 57 26.00 12.34 17.36
N LEU A 58 24.69 12.15 17.19
CA LEU A 58 23.89 12.84 16.17
C LEU A 58 23.78 14.35 16.46
N PRO A 59 23.78 15.19 15.41
CA PRO A 59 24.01 16.64 15.54
C PRO A 59 22.93 17.40 16.28
N ASP A 60 21.68 16.93 16.23
CA ASP A 60 20.54 17.58 16.88
C ASP A 60 19.43 16.57 17.25
N THR A 61 18.45 17.06 18.00
CA THR A 61 17.28 16.26 18.43
C THR A 61 16.47 15.74 17.26
N LYS A 62 16.38 16.48 16.14
CA LYS A 62 15.63 16.04 14.96
C LYS A 62 16.31 14.84 14.33
N ALA A 63 17.63 14.85 14.19
CA ALA A 63 18.42 13.73 13.69
C ALA A 63 18.28 12.50 14.60
N LYS A 64 18.29 12.69 15.93
CA LYS A 64 18.02 11.61 16.90
C LYS A 64 16.64 11.00 16.72
N MET A 65 15.59 11.82 16.60
CA MET A 65 14.23 11.34 16.37
C MET A 65 14.07 10.63 15.02
N GLN A 66 14.73 11.14 13.98
CA GLN A 66 14.79 10.47 12.68
C GLN A 66 15.49 9.11 12.78
N MET A 67 16.52 8.98 13.61
CA MET A 67 17.18 7.70 13.86
C MET A 67 16.25 6.72 14.59
N VAL A 68 15.56 7.17 15.64
CA VAL A 68 14.54 6.36 16.35
C VAL A 68 13.47 5.87 15.37
N PHE A 69 13.00 6.75 14.48
CA PHE A 69 12.04 6.36 13.43
C PHE A 69 12.64 5.30 12.51
N LYS A 70 13.85 5.49 11.99
CA LYS A 70 14.50 4.52 11.08
C LYS A 70 14.68 3.15 11.73
N LEU A 71 15.13 3.10 12.98
CA LEU A 71 15.29 1.84 13.72
C LEU A 71 13.95 1.14 13.95
N THR A 72 12.92 1.90 14.32
CA THR A 72 11.57 1.36 14.52
C THR A 72 10.97 0.86 13.20
N ALA A 73 11.08 1.66 12.14
CA ALA A 73 10.58 1.31 10.81
C ALA A 73 11.30 0.08 10.24
N GLN A 74 12.61 -0.03 10.45
CA GLN A 74 13.37 -1.23 10.10
C GLN A 74 12.81 -2.47 10.82
N ALA A 75 12.60 -2.39 12.13
CA ALA A 75 12.05 -3.52 12.89
C ALA A 75 10.64 -3.91 12.41
N VAL A 76 9.80 -2.94 12.03
CA VAL A 76 8.49 -3.22 11.41
C VAL A 76 8.65 -3.92 10.07
N LEU A 77 9.59 -3.49 9.23
CA LEU A 77 9.88 -4.16 7.95
C LEU A 77 10.43 -5.57 8.14
N ASP A 78 11.29 -5.78 9.13
CA ASP A 78 11.81 -7.12 9.48
C ASP A 78 10.66 -8.04 9.92
N MET A 79 9.78 -7.56 10.80
CA MET A 79 8.57 -8.31 11.20
C MET A 79 7.63 -8.56 10.03
N PHE A 80 7.50 -7.60 9.11
CA PHE A 80 6.70 -7.75 7.91
C PHE A 80 7.28 -8.83 7.00
N ALA A 81 8.60 -8.83 6.77
CA ALA A 81 9.30 -9.88 6.02
C ALA A 81 9.14 -11.26 6.67
N ASP A 82 9.38 -11.36 7.98
CA ASP A 82 9.28 -12.62 8.73
C ASP A 82 7.85 -13.17 8.79
N SER A 83 6.84 -12.33 8.58
CA SER A 83 5.44 -12.75 8.50
C SER A 83 5.06 -13.38 7.16
N GLN A 84 5.89 -13.21 6.12
CA GLN A 84 5.63 -13.75 4.79
C GLN A 84 6.24 -15.16 4.63
N PRO A 85 5.59 -16.06 3.88
CA PRO A 85 6.23 -17.27 3.39
C PRO A 85 7.51 -16.92 2.59
N PRO A 86 8.62 -17.68 2.75
CA PRO A 86 9.89 -17.37 2.08
C PRO A 86 9.79 -17.25 0.55
N GLU A 87 8.87 -18.00 -0.06
CA GLU A 87 8.59 -17.97 -1.49
C GLU A 87 7.85 -16.70 -1.94
N SER A 88 7.05 -16.08 -1.07
CA SER A 88 6.23 -14.91 -1.38
C SER A 88 6.90 -13.59 -0.97
N ALA A 89 7.88 -13.65 -0.05
CA ALA A 89 8.56 -12.46 0.46
C ALA A 89 9.22 -11.61 -0.65
N PRO A 90 9.92 -12.17 -1.66
CA PRO A 90 10.55 -11.37 -2.71
C PRO A 90 9.53 -10.58 -3.55
N ASP A 91 8.43 -11.21 -3.94
CA ASP A 91 7.38 -10.56 -4.75
C ASP A 91 6.66 -9.49 -3.91
N THR A 92 6.33 -9.80 -2.65
CA THR A 92 5.70 -8.85 -1.72
C THR A 92 6.53 -7.59 -1.53
N PHE A 93 7.86 -7.72 -1.37
CA PHE A 93 8.75 -6.58 -1.20
C PHE A 93 9.00 -5.84 -2.53
N SER A 94 8.96 -6.53 -3.66
CA SER A 94 9.02 -5.88 -4.97
C SER A 94 7.79 -4.99 -5.21
N ASP A 95 6.59 -5.48 -4.87
CA ASP A 95 5.35 -4.71 -4.94
C ASP A 95 5.37 -3.53 -3.95
N PHE A 96 5.88 -3.75 -2.74
CA PHE A 96 6.03 -2.71 -1.73
C PHE A 96 7.00 -1.60 -2.20
N ASP A 97 8.11 -1.96 -2.83
CA ASP A 97 9.06 -1.01 -3.41
C ASP A 97 8.42 -0.19 -4.53
N ILE A 98 7.67 -0.82 -5.45
CA ILE A 98 6.93 -0.11 -6.51
C ILE A 98 5.89 0.84 -5.90
N PHE A 99 5.14 0.39 -4.89
CA PHE A 99 4.17 1.22 -4.18
C PHE A 99 4.84 2.46 -3.57
N MET A 100 5.97 2.30 -2.88
CA MET A 100 6.74 3.42 -2.34
C MET A 100 7.20 4.35 -3.47
N GLY A 101 7.65 3.79 -4.60
CA GLY A 101 8.08 4.55 -5.76
C GLY A 101 6.97 5.44 -6.31
N VAL A 102 5.76 4.90 -6.48
CA VAL A 102 4.57 5.66 -6.89
C VAL A 102 4.23 6.74 -5.86
N ALA A 103 4.18 6.40 -4.57
CA ALA A 103 3.82 7.33 -3.51
C ALA A 103 4.82 8.51 -3.40
N LEU A 104 6.12 8.22 -3.46
CA LEU A 104 7.18 9.23 -3.42
C LEU A 104 7.16 10.10 -4.69
N THR A 105 6.92 9.51 -5.86
CA THR A 105 6.80 10.26 -7.13
C THR A 105 5.58 11.18 -7.08
N ASN A 106 4.42 10.68 -6.64
CA ASN A 106 3.22 11.49 -6.41
C ASN A 106 3.51 12.69 -5.50
N MET A 107 4.23 12.46 -4.40
CA MET A 107 4.62 13.52 -3.47
C MET A 107 5.59 14.53 -4.11
N GLU A 108 6.59 14.07 -4.86
CA GLU A 108 7.59 14.92 -5.51
C GLU A 108 6.97 15.86 -6.56
N TYR A 109 6.03 15.34 -7.36
CA TYR A 109 5.40 16.10 -8.44
C TYR A 109 4.04 16.73 -8.04
N GLY A 110 3.53 16.43 -6.85
CA GLY A 110 2.22 16.94 -6.37
C GLY A 110 1.04 16.39 -7.19
N VAL A 111 1.12 15.13 -7.62
CA VAL A 111 0.15 14.47 -8.51
C VAL A 111 -0.41 13.20 -7.88
N ASN A 112 -1.44 12.63 -8.49
CA ASN A 112 -1.90 11.27 -8.20
C ASN A 112 -1.93 10.48 -9.52
N LEU A 113 -0.87 9.71 -9.80
CA LEU A 113 -0.71 9.00 -11.07
C LEU A 113 -1.89 8.08 -11.40
N PHE A 114 -2.41 7.32 -10.44
CA PHE A 114 -3.57 6.45 -10.69
C PHE A 114 -4.84 7.25 -11.02
N ALA A 115 -5.07 8.37 -10.34
CA ALA A 115 -6.21 9.23 -10.66
C ALA A 115 -6.07 9.87 -12.04
N GLU A 116 -4.86 10.25 -12.45
CA GLU A 116 -4.60 10.81 -13.79
C GLU A 116 -4.73 9.76 -14.89
N GLN A 117 -4.25 8.53 -14.67
CA GLN A 117 -4.47 7.40 -15.59
C GLN A 117 -5.97 7.10 -15.73
N GLN A 118 -6.71 7.05 -14.62
CA GLN A 118 -8.16 6.83 -14.64
C GLN A 118 -8.88 7.92 -15.44
N LYS A 119 -8.50 9.19 -15.27
CA LYS A 119 -9.04 10.30 -16.08
C LYS A 119 -8.73 10.14 -17.56
N ALA A 120 -7.53 9.69 -17.91
CA ALA A 120 -7.13 9.46 -19.29
C ALA A 120 -7.97 8.35 -19.94
N LEU A 121 -8.21 7.24 -19.23
CA LEU A 121 -9.07 6.16 -19.69
C LEU A 121 -10.53 6.62 -19.87
N GLN A 122 -11.06 7.40 -18.92
CA GLN A 122 -12.42 7.96 -19.00
C GLN A 122 -12.62 8.96 -20.15
N ALA A 123 -11.54 9.56 -20.67
CA ALA A 123 -11.61 10.49 -21.79
C ALA A 123 -11.71 9.79 -23.16
N VAL A 124 -11.57 8.47 -23.22
CA VAL A 124 -11.70 7.70 -24.46
C VAL A 124 -13.17 7.56 -24.84
N ASP A 125 -13.53 8.16 -25.96
CA ASP A 125 -14.89 8.16 -26.51
C ASP A 125 -15.22 6.81 -27.17
N PRO A 126 -16.19 6.03 -26.64
CA PRO A 126 -16.58 4.73 -27.19
C PRO A 126 -17.10 4.82 -28.62
N SER A 127 -17.67 5.96 -29.03
CA SER A 127 -18.27 6.13 -30.36
C SER A 127 -17.26 6.13 -31.52
N LYS A 128 -15.97 6.20 -31.21
CA LYS A 128 -14.88 6.15 -32.19
C LYS A 128 -14.48 4.74 -32.60
N PHE A 129 -15.04 3.72 -31.97
CA PHE A 129 -14.72 2.31 -32.19
C PHE A 129 -15.89 1.60 -32.88
N LYS A 130 -15.60 0.53 -33.63
CA LYS A 130 -16.62 -0.18 -34.40
C LYS A 130 -17.57 -0.99 -33.51
N ASP A 131 -17.03 -1.51 -32.42
CA ASP A 131 -17.71 -2.37 -31.46
C ASP A 131 -17.03 -2.30 -30.07
N ASP A 132 -17.67 -2.95 -29.09
CA ASP A 132 -17.22 -2.98 -27.70
C ASP A 132 -15.90 -3.75 -27.52
N GLU A 133 -15.60 -4.71 -28.41
CA GLU A 133 -14.33 -5.47 -28.36
C GLU A 133 -13.15 -4.58 -28.76
N GLU A 134 -13.29 -3.80 -29.85
CA GLU A 134 -12.28 -2.84 -30.30
C GLU A 134 -12.09 -1.72 -29.26
N TYR A 135 -13.17 -1.24 -28.63
CA TYR A 135 -13.10 -0.27 -27.54
C TYR A 135 -12.36 -0.82 -26.32
N THR A 136 -12.70 -2.03 -25.87
CA THR A 136 -12.06 -2.66 -24.71
C THR A 136 -10.57 -2.90 -24.95
N ARG A 137 -10.20 -3.36 -26.15
CA ARG A 137 -8.79 -3.52 -26.52
C ARG A 137 -8.04 -2.19 -26.50
N ALA A 138 -8.64 -1.14 -27.04
CA ALA A 138 -8.03 0.19 -27.05
C ALA A 138 -7.86 0.77 -25.64
N LEU A 139 -8.79 0.51 -24.72
CA LEU A 139 -8.63 0.87 -23.31
C LEU A 139 -7.47 0.13 -22.66
N SER A 140 -7.35 -1.19 -22.88
CA SER A 140 -6.23 -1.99 -22.36
C SER A 140 -4.89 -1.50 -22.91
N ASP A 141 -4.82 -1.25 -24.22
CA ASP A 141 -3.60 -0.74 -24.87
C ASP A 141 -3.20 0.65 -24.32
N LEU A 142 -4.19 1.51 -24.07
CA LEU A 142 -3.96 2.82 -23.45
C LEU A 142 -3.52 2.68 -21.99
N GLU A 143 -4.13 1.78 -21.23
CA GLU A 143 -3.82 1.55 -19.82
C GLU A 143 -2.32 1.20 -19.66
N ASP A 144 -1.84 0.27 -20.48
CA ASP A 144 -0.44 -0.15 -20.51
C ASP A 144 0.47 0.98 -21.02
N ALA A 145 0.14 1.57 -22.18
CA ALA A 145 0.98 2.58 -22.80
C ALA A 145 1.11 3.87 -21.96
N TRP A 146 0.10 4.20 -21.14
CA TRP A 146 0.09 5.43 -20.35
C TRP A 146 1.29 5.55 -19.41
N TRP A 147 1.80 4.42 -18.90
CA TRP A 147 2.95 4.36 -17.99
C TRP A 147 4.30 4.61 -18.67
N ASP A 148 4.37 4.42 -19.99
CA ASP A 148 5.61 4.53 -20.78
C ASP A 148 5.66 5.78 -21.68
N ILE A 149 4.55 6.50 -21.82
CA ILE A 149 4.52 7.77 -22.58
C ILE A 149 4.80 9.00 -21.69
N PRO A 150 5.50 10.03 -22.23
CA PRO A 150 5.72 11.30 -21.53
C PRO A 150 4.43 11.97 -21.04
N GLN A 151 4.42 12.36 -19.77
CA GLN A 151 3.30 13.05 -19.13
C GLN A 151 3.68 14.51 -18.83
N PRO A 152 2.84 15.50 -19.23
CA PRO A 152 3.11 16.92 -18.95
C PRO A 152 3.25 17.22 -17.46
N LEU A 153 2.44 16.55 -16.64
CA LEU A 153 2.43 16.64 -15.17
C LEU A 153 3.71 16.09 -14.50
N LEU A 154 4.55 15.38 -15.24
CA LEU A 154 5.88 14.91 -14.79
C LEU A 154 7.03 15.66 -15.48
N GLY A 155 6.75 16.84 -16.06
CA GLY A 155 7.76 17.63 -16.76
C GLY A 155 8.29 16.95 -18.03
N GLY A 156 7.48 16.09 -18.67
CA GLY A 156 7.85 15.38 -19.90
C GLY A 156 8.53 14.04 -19.68
N ARG A 157 8.63 13.53 -18.45
CA ARG A 157 8.98 12.13 -18.16
C ARG A 157 7.76 11.23 -18.29
N ASN A 158 7.96 9.95 -18.59
CA ASN A 158 6.89 8.96 -18.39
C ASN A 158 6.83 8.54 -16.90
N PRO A 159 5.69 8.04 -16.43
CA PRO A 159 5.52 7.57 -15.06
C PRO A 159 6.55 6.52 -14.61
N ASN A 160 6.82 5.51 -15.43
CA ASN A 160 7.76 4.43 -15.08
C ASN A 160 9.18 4.94 -14.83
N ASP A 161 9.68 5.84 -15.67
CA ASP A 161 11.01 6.45 -15.53
C ASP A 161 11.05 7.38 -14.32
N ALA A 162 10.00 8.18 -14.09
CA ALA A 162 9.93 9.03 -12.90
C ALA A 162 9.95 8.21 -11.60
N ILE A 163 9.25 7.07 -11.58
CA ILE A 163 9.25 6.14 -10.44
C ILE A 163 10.63 5.51 -10.26
N LYS A 164 11.26 5.02 -11.33
CA LYS A 164 12.61 4.43 -11.30
C LYS A 164 13.65 5.44 -10.82
N GLU A 165 13.64 6.67 -11.34
CA GLU A 165 14.52 7.75 -10.90
C GLU A 165 14.33 8.07 -9.41
N THR A 166 13.07 8.06 -8.93
CA THR A 166 12.74 8.31 -7.52
C THR A 166 13.27 7.19 -6.63
N LEU A 167 13.06 5.93 -7.01
CA LEU A 167 13.56 4.76 -6.27
C LEU A 167 15.09 4.65 -6.28
N ALA A 168 15.75 5.09 -7.35
CA ALA A 168 17.20 5.10 -7.44
C ALA A 168 17.88 5.93 -6.34
N LYS A 169 17.22 7.00 -5.85
CA LYS A 169 17.70 7.81 -4.72
C LYS A 169 17.85 6.99 -3.42
N TYR A 170 17.15 5.86 -3.33
CA TYR A 170 17.12 4.96 -2.17
C TYR A 170 17.76 3.59 -2.43
N GLY A 171 18.26 3.34 -3.65
CA GLY A 171 18.81 2.04 -4.04
C GLY A 171 17.76 0.94 -4.23
N LEU A 172 16.51 1.31 -4.51
CA LEU A 172 15.37 0.41 -4.69
C LEU A 172 14.95 0.26 -6.17
N ASN A 173 15.75 0.76 -7.11
CA ASN A 173 15.51 0.63 -8.54
C ASN A 173 16.02 -0.73 -9.06
N ARG A 174 15.37 -1.81 -8.66
CA ARG A 174 15.65 -3.15 -9.21
C ARG A 174 14.92 -3.37 -10.52
#